data_AF-A0A8S3TAY3-F1
#
_entry.id   AF-A0A8S3TAY3-F1
#
_cell.length_a   1.000
_cell.length_b   1.000
_cell.length_c   1.000
_cell.angle_alpha   90.00
_cell.angle_beta   90.00
_cell.angle_gamma   90.00
#
_symmetry.space_group_name_H-M   'P 1'
#
loop_
_entity.id
_entity.type
_entity.pdbx_description
1 polymer ?
#
loop_
_entity_poly.entity_id
_entity_poly.type
_entity_poly.pdbx_seq_one_letter_code
_entity_poly.pdbx_strand_id
1 'polypeptide(L)'
;MSKRKLQRYIEEQPHRPSGIRYKVPILISDSKGYCLRDACKQYNFPIESWCISGARTSALVDLLENRIEKAIQRHHHIVVYFWAGTCDLTHKEGKFIELRHKGNTSIETIEKEYQRAIAIVNKYSSAEIKFLDCPVLSISTWNKRKGHKHPEDFKTRTAS
;
A
#
# COMPACT_ATOMS: atom_id res chain seq x y z
N MET A 1 7.77 -10.78 -10.75
CA MET A 1 8.58 -9.82 -11.54
C MET A 1 9.88 -9.51 -10.77
N SER A 2 11.05 -9.50 -11.42
CA SER A 2 12.33 -9.19 -10.75
C SER A 2 12.56 -7.67 -10.66
N LYS A 3 13.35 -7.21 -9.67
CA LYS A 3 13.70 -5.78 -9.51
C LYS A 3 14.26 -5.18 -10.80
N ARG A 4 15.15 -5.90 -11.48
CA ARG A 4 15.76 -5.48 -12.75
C ARG A 4 14.74 -5.33 -13.88
N LYS A 5 13.76 -6.24 -13.97
CA LYS A 5 12.66 -6.13 -14.96
C LYS A 5 11.77 -4.92 -14.67
N LEU A 6 11.46 -4.66 -13.40
CA LEU A 6 10.68 -3.48 -13.00
C LEU A 6 11.42 -2.18 -13.32
N GLN A 7 12.70 -2.08 -12.99
CA GLN A 7 13.52 -0.90 -13.29
C GLN A 7 13.54 -0.62 -14.80
N ARG A 8 13.81 -1.65 -15.62
CA ARG A 8 13.79 -1.52 -17.07
C ARG A 8 12.42 -1.09 -17.61
N TYR A 9 11.34 -1.65 -17.09
CA TYR A 9 10.00 -1.24 -17.49
C TYR A 9 9.73 0.24 -17.17
N ILE A 10 10.23 0.76 -16.05
CA ILE A 10 10.08 2.18 -15.69
C ILE A 10 10.99 3.07 -16.56
N GLU A 11 12.23 2.63 -16.81
CA GLU A 11 13.22 3.27 -17.69
C GLU A 11 12.68 3.51 -19.09
N GLU A 12 11.91 2.57 -19.62
CA GLU A 12 11.29 2.64 -20.94
C GLU A 12 10.16 3.70 -21.02
N GLN A 13 9.90 4.46 -19.93
CA GLN A 13 8.87 5.50 -19.83
C GLN A 13 7.55 5.07 -20.48
N PRO A 14 6.95 3.98 -19.96
CA PRO A 14 5.85 3.32 -20.63
C PRO A 14 4.74 4.32 -20.84
N HIS A 15 4.28 4.44 -22.08
CA HIS A 15 3.18 5.33 -22.41
C HIS A 15 2.01 5.05 -21.47
N ARG A 16 1.40 6.13 -20.95
CA ARG A 16 0.21 6.00 -20.13
C ARG A 16 -0.80 5.15 -20.90
N PRO A 17 -1.24 4.01 -20.32
CA PRO A 17 -2.31 3.21 -20.92
C PRO A 17 -3.46 4.12 -21.33
N SER A 18 -4.02 3.89 -22.51
CA SER A 18 -5.11 4.71 -23.08
C SER A 18 -6.25 4.91 -22.07
N GLY A 19 -6.58 3.89 -21.29
CA GLY A 19 -7.62 3.93 -20.25
C GLY A 19 -7.36 4.84 -19.03
N ILE A 20 -6.14 5.35 -18.85
CA ILE A 20 -5.80 6.30 -17.76
C ILE A 20 -5.34 7.67 -18.28
N ARG A 21 -5.41 7.93 -19.59
CA ARG A 21 -4.94 9.20 -20.18
C ARG A 21 -5.59 10.43 -19.55
N TYR A 22 -6.81 10.30 -19.05
CA TYR A 22 -7.62 11.39 -18.49
C TYR A 22 -7.77 11.33 -16.97
N LYS A 23 -7.21 10.31 -16.30
CA LYS A 23 -7.31 10.14 -14.85
C LYS A 23 -5.96 10.35 -14.20
N VAL A 24 -5.89 11.15 -13.15
CA VAL A 24 -4.68 11.31 -12.35
C VAL A 24 -4.61 10.16 -11.33
N PRO A 25 -3.55 9.33 -11.36
CA PRO A 25 -3.41 8.25 -10.41
C PRO A 25 -2.92 8.77 -9.06
N ILE A 26 -3.56 8.31 -7.99
CA ILE A 26 -3.21 8.60 -6.60
C ILE A 26 -2.92 7.26 -5.92
N LEU A 27 -1.74 7.11 -5.34
CA LEU A 27 -1.38 5.94 -4.54
C LEU A 27 -1.58 6.24 -3.06
N ILE A 28 -2.42 5.47 -2.40
CA ILE A 28 -2.57 5.49 -0.94
C ILE A 28 -1.94 4.23 -0.37
N SER A 29 -0.94 4.38 0.49
CA SER A 29 -0.21 3.22 1.03
C SER A 29 0.48 3.52 2.35
N ASP A 30 1.04 2.48 2.96
CA ASP A 30 1.96 2.61 4.09
C ASP A 30 3.40 2.90 3.59
N SER A 31 4.41 2.38 4.29
CA SER A 31 5.81 2.52 3.90
C SER A 31 6.14 1.89 2.53
N LYS A 32 5.32 0.98 2.01
CA LYS A 32 5.49 0.38 0.67
C LYS A 32 5.44 1.44 -0.44
N GLY A 33 4.51 2.39 -0.35
CA GLY A 33 4.39 3.46 -1.34
C GLY A 33 5.62 4.36 -1.39
N TYR A 34 6.21 4.68 -0.24
CA TYR A 34 7.48 5.40 -0.18
C TYR A 34 8.63 4.63 -0.83
N CYS A 35 8.74 3.32 -0.57
CA CYS A 35 9.74 2.47 -1.21
C CYS A 35 9.60 2.46 -2.74
N LEU A 36 8.36 2.41 -3.25
CA LEU A 36 8.10 2.45 -4.68
C LEU A 36 8.50 3.80 -5.28
N ARG A 37 8.03 4.91 -4.70
CA ARG A 37 8.42 6.26 -5.12
C ARG A 37 9.93 6.44 -5.13
N ASP A 38 10.61 5.98 -4.07
CA ASP A 38 12.05 6.14 -3.92
C ASP A 38 12.85 5.29 -4.91
N ALA A 39 12.35 4.09 -5.25
CA ALA A 39 12.93 3.26 -6.30
C ALA A 39 12.75 3.86 -7.71
N CYS A 40 11.77 4.74 -7.89
CA CYS A 40 11.42 5.37 -9.15
C CYS A 40 11.86 6.84 -9.26
N LYS A 41 12.65 7.40 -8.33
CA LYS A 41 12.98 8.84 -8.25
C LYS A 41 13.46 9.48 -9.56
N GLN A 42 14.10 8.71 -10.42
CA GLN A 42 14.67 9.17 -11.69
C GLN A 42 13.63 9.33 -12.80
N TYR A 43 12.45 8.76 -12.62
CA TYR A 43 11.37 8.72 -13.59
C TYR A 43 10.20 9.43 -12.96
N ASN A 44 9.97 10.71 -13.33
CA ASN A 44 8.87 11.57 -12.85
C ASN A 44 7.62 10.76 -12.55
N PHE A 45 7.50 10.25 -11.31
CA PHE A 45 6.60 9.16 -11.02
C PHE A 45 5.21 9.74 -11.16
N PRO A 46 4.41 9.36 -12.17
CA PRO A 46 3.26 10.16 -12.60
C PRO A 46 2.06 9.95 -11.67
N ILE A 47 2.32 9.59 -10.41
CA ILE A 47 1.37 9.17 -9.40
C ILE A 47 1.57 10.03 -8.16
N GLU A 48 0.52 10.72 -7.76
CA GLU A 48 0.50 11.44 -6.49
C GLU A 48 0.50 10.43 -5.34
N SER A 49 1.41 10.58 -4.38
CA SER A 49 1.62 9.59 -3.32
C SER A 49 1.12 10.12 -1.97
N TRP A 50 0.11 9.49 -1.42
CA TRP A 50 -0.43 9.73 -0.08
C TRP A 50 -0.03 8.56 0.82
N CYS A 51 1.17 8.65 1.39
CA CYS A 51 1.73 7.54 2.17
C CYS A 51 1.91 7.90 3.64
N ILE A 52 1.62 6.97 4.55
CA ILE A 52 1.88 7.13 5.98
C ILE A 52 2.62 5.89 6.48
N SER A 53 3.89 6.06 6.87
CA SER A 53 4.73 4.95 7.33
C SER A 53 4.13 4.24 8.54
N GLY A 54 3.95 2.92 8.44
CA GLY A 54 3.40 2.10 9.53
C GLY A 54 1.89 2.24 9.72
N ALA A 55 1.19 2.98 8.85
CA ALA A 55 -0.25 3.15 8.96
C ALA A 55 -1.00 1.84 8.74
N ARG A 56 -1.99 1.61 9.59
CA ARG A 56 -3.04 0.59 9.42
C ARG A 56 -4.07 1.07 8.40
N THR A 57 -4.90 0.14 7.93
CA THR A 57 -5.89 0.40 6.90
C THR A 57 -6.84 1.54 7.28
N SER A 58 -7.34 1.58 8.51
CA SER A 58 -8.24 2.65 8.99
C SER A 58 -7.65 4.05 8.83
N ALA A 59 -6.40 4.25 9.25
CA ALA A 59 -5.71 5.55 9.11
C ALA A 59 -5.52 5.97 7.64
N LEU A 60 -5.37 5.00 6.73
CA LEU A 60 -5.29 5.27 5.29
C LEU A 60 -6.67 5.60 4.69
N VAL A 61 -7.75 5.01 5.21
CA VAL A 61 -9.13 5.38 4.83
C VAL A 61 -9.48 6.77 5.34
N ASP A 62 -9.08 7.12 6.56
CA ASP A 62 -9.24 8.48 7.09
C ASP A 62 -8.46 9.50 6.24
N LEU A 63 -7.24 9.14 5.80
CA LEU A 63 -6.46 9.97 4.89
C LEU A 63 -7.18 10.18 3.55
N LEU A 64 -7.79 9.12 2.99
CA LEU A 64 -8.58 9.17 1.77
C LEU A 64 -9.76 10.14 1.94
N GLU A 65 -10.57 9.95 2.99
CA GLU A 65 -11.75 10.78 3.27
C GLU A 65 -11.39 12.27 3.38
N ASN A 66 -10.31 12.58 4.08
CA ASN A 66 -9.87 13.97 4.31
C ASN A 66 -9.30 14.67 3.06
N ARG A 67 -8.89 13.93 2.03
CA ARG A 67 -8.15 14.48 0.89
C ARG A 67 -8.85 14.35 -0.46
N ILE A 68 -9.78 13.40 -0.60
CA ILE A 68 -10.36 13.04 -1.89
C ILE A 68 -11.06 14.23 -2.57
N GLU A 69 -11.82 15.03 -1.83
CA GLU A 69 -12.55 16.17 -2.37
C GLU A 69 -11.60 17.21 -2.99
N LYS A 70 -10.55 17.61 -2.25
CA LYS A 70 -9.54 18.55 -2.74
C LYS A 70 -8.79 18.00 -3.95
N ALA A 71 -8.55 16.70 -3.99
CA ALA A 71 -7.89 16.06 -5.12
C ALA A 71 -8.76 16.09 -6.38
N ILE A 72 -10.07 15.86 -6.24
CA ILE A 72 -11.04 15.95 -7.33
C ILE A 72 -11.15 17.39 -7.83
N GLN A 73 -11.22 18.38 -6.95
CA GLN A 73 -11.26 19.80 -7.35
C GLN A 73 -10.03 20.19 -8.18
N ARG A 74 -8.85 19.65 -7.85
CA ARG A 74 -7.59 19.97 -8.53
C ARG A 74 -7.41 19.21 -9.85
N HIS A 75 -7.80 17.93 -9.90
CA HIS A 75 -7.46 17.03 -11.01
C HIS A 75 -8.66 16.67 -11.91
N HIS A 76 -9.87 17.03 -11.49
CA HIS A 76 -11.18 16.66 -12.05
C HIS A 76 -11.48 15.15 -12.02
N HIS A 77 -10.61 14.31 -12.58
CA HIS A 77 -10.76 12.87 -12.63
C HIS A 77 -9.55 12.16 -12.00
N ILE A 78 -9.83 11.26 -11.07
CA ILE A 78 -8.78 10.54 -10.32
C ILE A 78 -9.01 9.03 -10.33
N VAL A 79 -7.93 8.27 -10.16
CA VAL A 79 -7.97 6.85 -9.82
C VAL A 79 -7.13 6.60 -8.58
N VAL A 80 -7.76 6.10 -7.53
CA VAL A 80 -7.14 5.78 -6.24
C VAL A 80 -6.65 4.34 -6.28
N TYR A 81 -5.35 4.14 -6.29
CA TYR A 81 -4.72 2.85 -6.02
C TYR A 81 -4.51 2.70 -4.52
N PHE A 82 -5.28 1.83 -3.88
CA PHE A 82 -5.27 1.63 -2.44
C PHE A 82 -4.47 0.38 -2.07
N TRP A 83 -3.34 0.57 -1.38
CA TRP A 83 -2.39 -0.50 -1.04
C TRP A 83 -2.13 -0.58 0.47
N ALA A 84 -3.06 -1.20 1.18
CA ALA A 84 -3.12 -1.28 2.63
C ALA A 84 -3.07 -2.74 3.15
N GLY A 85 -3.37 -2.95 4.44
CA GLY A 85 -3.48 -4.28 5.08
C GLY A 85 -2.21 -4.83 5.70
N THR A 86 -1.01 -4.48 5.21
CA THR A 86 0.24 -5.09 5.72
C THR A 86 0.48 -4.78 7.20
N CYS A 87 0.33 -3.51 7.62
CA CYS A 87 0.55 -3.09 9.01
C CYS A 87 -0.62 -3.45 9.96
N ASP A 88 -1.77 -3.85 9.40
CA ASP A 88 -2.90 -4.42 10.16
C ASP A 88 -2.59 -5.86 10.57
N LEU A 89 -1.92 -6.61 9.70
CA LEU A 89 -1.55 -8.01 9.93
C LEU A 89 -0.21 -8.15 10.64
N THR A 90 0.67 -7.14 10.53
CA THR A 90 2.03 -7.21 11.05
C THR A 90 2.34 -6.13 12.09
N HIS A 91 3.14 -6.50 13.07
CA HIS A 91 3.77 -5.57 14.01
C HIS A 91 5.26 -5.51 13.71
N LYS A 92 5.84 -4.32 13.85
CA LYS A 92 7.27 -4.12 13.72
C LYS A 92 7.82 -3.59 15.04
N GLU A 93 8.77 -4.31 15.61
CA GLU A 93 9.50 -3.92 16.81
C GLU A 93 10.99 -3.80 16.45
N GLY A 94 11.52 -2.56 16.42
CA GLY A 94 12.89 -2.30 15.97
C GLY A 94 13.13 -2.78 14.53
N LYS A 95 13.97 -3.82 14.35
CA LYS A 95 14.28 -4.42 13.03
C LYS A 95 13.42 -5.65 12.71
N PHE A 96 12.59 -6.07 13.64
CA PHE A 96 11.82 -7.31 13.54
C PHE A 96 10.40 -7.04 13.07
N ILE A 97 9.84 -7.94 12.27
CA ILE A 97 8.43 -7.96 11.91
C ILE A 97 7.83 -9.27 12.40
N GLU A 98 6.61 -9.23 12.93
CA GLU A 98 5.84 -10.39 13.37
C GLU A 98 4.36 -10.25 12.95
N LEU A 99 3.61 -11.34 12.95
CA LEU A 99 2.15 -11.28 12.78
C LEU A 99 1.52 -10.81 14.09
N ARG A 100 0.56 -9.89 14.01
CA ARG A 100 -0.16 -9.38 15.20
C ARG A 100 -1.02 -10.46 15.85
N HIS A 101 -1.79 -11.21 15.07
CA HIS A 101 -2.69 -12.24 15.57
C HIS A 101 -2.90 -13.38 14.56
N LYS A 102 -3.23 -14.57 15.07
CA LYS A 102 -3.61 -15.76 14.28
C LYS A 102 -5.13 -15.85 13.98
N GLY A 103 -5.90 -14.80 14.25
CA GLY A 103 -7.37 -14.80 14.17
C GLY A 103 -7.98 -13.93 13.07
N ASN A 104 -9.25 -14.16 12.74
CA ASN A 104 -9.97 -13.50 11.64
C ASN A 104 -10.36 -12.04 11.92
N THR A 105 -10.34 -11.58 13.17
CA THR A 105 -10.78 -10.22 13.55
C THR A 105 -10.02 -9.11 12.81
N SER A 106 -8.73 -9.32 12.51
CA SER A 106 -7.95 -8.36 11.72
C SER A 106 -8.43 -8.29 10.28
N ILE A 107 -8.84 -9.42 9.68
CA ILE A 107 -9.34 -9.48 8.30
C ILE A 107 -10.71 -8.82 8.20
N GLU A 108 -11.63 -9.12 9.11
CA GLU A 108 -12.95 -8.48 9.15
C GLU A 108 -12.84 -6.96 9.32
N THR A 109 -11.87 -6.50 10.12
CA THR A 109 -11.60 -5.07 10.28
C THR A 109 -11.07 -4.44 8.99
N ILE A 110 -10.11 -5.09 8.31
CA ILE A 110 -9.60 -4.64 7.01
C ILE A 110 -10.75 -4.57 6.00
N GLU A 111 -11.59 -5.60 5.94
CA GLU A 111 -12.71 -5.67 5.01
C GLU A 111 -13.70 -4.52 5.23
N LYS A 112 -14.08 -4.25 6.49
CA LYS A 112 -14.93 -3.10 6.84
C LYS A 112 -14.34 -1.77 6.36
N GLU A 113 -13.04 -1.56 6.55
CA GLU A 113 -12.37 -0.35 6.07
C GLU A 113 -12.31 -0.28 4.55
N TYR A 114 -12.13 -1.42 3.85
CA TYR A 114 -12.17 -1.46 2.39
C TYR A 114 -13.56 -1.09 1.87
N GLN A 115 -14.63 -1.60 2.48
CA GLN A 115 -16.01 -1.21 2.15
C GLN A 115 -16.25 0.28 2.41
N ARG A 116 -15.73 0.82 3.53
CA ARG A 116 -15.78 2.26 3.81
C ARG A 116 -15.05 3.08 2.75
N ALA A 117 -13.86 2.65 2.31
CA ALA A 117 -13.12 3.30 1.24
C ALA A 117 -13.90 3.33 -0.09
N ILE A 118 -14.54 2.21 -0.45
CA ILE A 118 -15.44 2.13 -1.62
C ILE A 118 -16.58 3.14 -1.47
N ALA A 119 -17.26 3.14 -0.32
CA ALA A 119 -18.37 4.05 -0.07
C ALA A 119 -17.96 5.53 -0.16
N ILE A 120 -16.78 5.89 0.35
CA ILE A 120 -16.22 7.25 0.22
C ILE A 120 -16.01 7.62 -1.24
N VAL A 121 -15.34 6.76 -2.02
CA VAL A 121 -15.02 7.05 -3.42
C VAL A 121 -16.27 7.10 -4.29
N ASN A 122 -17.24 6.22 -4.04
CA ASN A 122 -18.51 6.17 -4.77
C ASN A 122 -19.39 7.41 -4.59
N LYS A 123 -19.11 8.28 -3.60
CA LYS A 123 -19.75 9.61 -3.50
C LYS A 123 -19.41 10.51 -4.69
N TYR A 124 -18.35 10.20 -5.43
CA TYR A 124 -17.81 11.04 -6.50
C TYR A 124 -17.76 10.30 -7.84
N SER A 125 -18.57 10.72 -8.80
CA SER A 125 -18.62 10.11 -10.14
C SER A 125 -17.33 10.23 -10.95
N SER A 126 -16.45 11.17 -10.59
CA SER A 126 -15.17 11.39 -11.24
C SER A 126 -13.99 10.67 -10.59
N ALA A 127 -14.25 9.82 -9.59
CA ALA A 127 -13.24 9.02 -8.90
C ALA A 127 -13.49 7.51 -9.06
N GLU A 128 -12.41 6.75 -9.04
CA GLU A 128 -12.44 5.28 -9.05
C GLU A 128 -11.45 4.75 -8.04
N ILE A 129 -11.74 3.62 -7.41
CA ILE A 129 -10.81 2.93 -6.51
C ILE A 129 -10.39 1.57 -7.07
N LYS A 130 -9.10 1.28 -6.98
CA LYS A 130 -8.49 -0.01 -7.31
C LYS A 130 -7.68 -0.49 -6.12
N PHE A 131 -7.97 -1.69 -5.64
CA PHE A 131 -7.19 -2.31 -4.58
C PHE A 131 -5.96 -3.00 -5.15
N LEU A 132 -4.81 -2.77 -4.51
CA LEU A 132 -3.59 -3.51 -4.80
C LEU A 132 -3.40 -4.59 -3.75
N ASP A 133 -3.05 -5.79 -4.21
CA ASP A 133 -2.85 -6.93 -3.33
C ASP A 133 -1.76 -6.65 -2.29
N CYS A 134 -2.06 -6.99 -1.04
CA CYS A 134 -1.05 -6.98 0.01
C CYS A 134 0.01 -8.04 -0.35
N PRO A 135 1.30 -7.68 -0.42
CA PRO A 135 2.33 -8.64 -0.80
C PRO A 135 2.36 -9.78 0.22
N VAL A 136 2.38 -11.02 -0.28
CA VAL A 136 2.63 -12.21 0.54
C VAL A 136 4.10 -12.18 0.97
N LEU A 137 4.36 -11.53 2.10
CA LEU A 137 5.67 -11.48 2.71
C LEU A 137 5.84 -12.65 3.67
N SER A 138 6.76 -13.55 3.35
CA SER A 138 7.29 -14.49 4.34
C SER A 138 8.02 -13.69 5.41
N ILE A 139 7.41 -13.55 6.59
CA ILE A 139 8.01 -12.84 7.75
C ILE A 139 9.35 -13.47 8.12
N SER A 140 9.47 -14.80 8.03
CA SER A 140 10.75 -15.47 8.24
C SER A 140 11.81 -15.03 7.22
N THR A 141 11.45 -14.86 5.95
CA THR A 141 12.38 -14.35 4.92
C THR A 141 12.75 -12.89 5.15
N TRP A 142 11.78 -12.06 5.55
CA TRP A 142 12.05 -10.66 5.92
C TRP A 142 13.01 -10.59 7.11
N ASN A 143 12.71 -11.29 8.20
CA ASN A 143 13.55 -11.33 9.40
C ASN A 143 14.91 -11.98 9.12
N LYS A 144 15.03 -12.96 8.20
CA LYS A 144 16.33 -13.51 7.76
C LYS A 144 17.22 -12.48 7.08
N ARG A 145 16.63 -11.61 6.24
CA ARG A 145 17.39 -10.65 5.41
C ARG A 145 17.58 -9.28 6.05
N LYS A 146 16.63 -8.88 6.90
CA LYS A 146 16.53 -7.53 7.48
C LYS A 146 16.43 -7.53 9.01
N GLY A 147 15.97 -8.63 9.60
CA GLY A 147 16.12 -8.94 11.03
C GLY A 147 17.47 -9.60 11.31
N HIS A 148 17.85 -9.69 12.57
CA HIS A 148 19.19 -10.12 13.03
C HIS A 148 19.54 -11.59 12.76
N LYS A 149 20.77 -11.99 13.17
CA LYS A 149 21.43 -13.29 12.95
C LYS A 149 20.62 -14.56 13.30
N HIS A 150 19.58 -14.49 14.15
CA HIS A 150 18.82 -15.66 14.64
C HIS A 150 17.31 -15.56 14.35
N PRO A 151 16.90 -15.70 13.07
CA PRO A 151 15.50 -15.61 12.65
C PRO A 151 14.63 -16.82 13.05
N GLU A 152 15.23 -17.88 13.59
CA GLU A 152 14.51 -19.07 14.04
C GLU A 152 13.87 -18.89 15.44
N ASP A 153 14.31 -17.89 16.22
CA ASP A 153 13.74 -17.50 17.53
C ASP A 153 12.27 -17.04 17.43
N PHE A 154 11.77 -16.84 16.21
CA PHE A 154 10.37 -16.49 15.94
C PHE A 154 9.43 -17.69 15.95
N LYS A 155 9.91 -18.92 15.73
CA LYS A 155 9.04 -20.10 15.79
C LYS A 155 8.55 -20.34 17.22
N THR A 156 9.41 -20.07 18.20
CA THR A 156 9.16 -20.34 19.63
C THR A 156 8.20 -19.35 20.28
N ARG A 157 8.12 -18.10 19.82
CA ARG A 157 7.17 -17.09 20.37
C ARG A 157 5.71 -17.29 19.95
N THR A 158 5.43 -18.13 18.94
CA THR A 158 4.06 -18.33 18.42
C THR A 158 3.32 -19.53 19.00
N ALA A 159 3.91 -20.19 20.01
CA ALA A 159 3.38 -21.38 20.67
C ALA A 159 2.84 -21.13 22.10
N SER A 160 2.77 -19.87 22.53
CA SER A 160 2.23 -19.44 23.82
C SER A 160 0.92 -18.67 23.66
#